data_AF-A0ABD7HGD0-F1
#
_entry.id   AF-A0ABD7HGD0-F1
#
_cell.length_a   1.000
_cell.length_b   1.000
_cell.length_c   1.000
_cell.angle_alpha   90.00
_cell.angle_beta   90.00
_cell.angle_gamma   90.00
#
_symmetry.space_group_name_H-M   'P 1'
#
loop_
_entity.id
_entity.type
_entity.pdbx_description
1 polymer ?
#
loop_
_entity_poly.entity_id
_entity_poly.type
_entity_poly.pdbx_seq_one_letter_code
_entity_poly.pdbx_strand_id
1 'polypeptide(L)'
;MSAAGGTSTAARSHRIKLWRQRLFEAESGLTRFFVEENAPELLDEWIRVKAGIFEDLPNGDIESDWQRAFFRAQALMERFLVAHFGHDRMADWATSNAYVYAATTTDSTCAQSVADRFVRQLANYDSETEVTADLSAASISVKKCGIWQYRERARARGVPITLASPCEYCTKATAANFSAKGYTSTYELTSEPSRGCRWTLRTGSEVATAEKP
;
A
#
# COMPACT_ATOMS: atom_id res chain seq x y z
N MET A 1 24.71 -29.02 -16.77
CA MET A 1 23.26 -28.77 -16.93
C MET A 1 22.64 -28.55 -15.56
N SER A 2 21.83 -27.49 -15.45
CA SER A 2 20.78 -27.25 -14.45
C SER A 2 21.16 -26.94 -12.99
N ALA A 3 21.44 -25.65 -12.76
CA ALA A 3 21.17 -24.96 -11.49
C ALA A 3 20.17 -23.81 -11.77
N ALA A 4 18.87 -24.13 -11.85
CA ALA A 4 17.81 -23.14 -12.13
C ALA A 4 16.60 -23.24 -11.17
N GLY A 5 16.70 -24.01 -10.08
CA GLY A 5 15.56 -24.25 -9.15
C GLY A 5 15.48 -23.34 -7.92
N GLY A 6 16.56 -22.65 -7.52
CA GLY A 6 16.63 -21.94 -6.24
C GLY A 6 15.97 -20.55 -6.21
N THR A 7 15.89 -19.86 -7.34
CA THR A 7 15.43 -18.47 -7.42
C THR A 7 13.90 -18.35 -7.39
N SER A 8 13.16 -19.33 -7.92
CA SER A 8 11.69 -19.29 -8.04
C SER A 8 10.97 -19.46 -6.70
N THR A 9 11.41 -20.42 -5.87
CA THR A 9 10.79 -20.70 -4.57
C THR A 9 11.05 -19.58 -3.55
N ALA A 10 12.27 -19.04 -3.52
CA ALA A 10 12.61 -17.91 -2.65
C ALA A 10 11.83 -16.65 -3.02
N ALA A 11 11.71 -16.35 -4.32
CA ALA A 11 10.91 -15.23 -4.81
C ALA A 11 9.42 -15.38 -4.46
N ARG A 12 8.85 -16.60 -4.59
CA ARG A 12 7.46 -16.89 -4.21
C ARG A 12 7.23 -16.72 -2.71
N SER A 13 8.11 -17.29 -1.88
CA SER A 13 8.05 -17.13 -0.41
C SER A 13 8.10 -15.66 -0.01
N HIS A 14 8.90 -14.86 -0.71
CA HIS A 14 8.98 -13.41 -0.49
C HIS A 14 7.65 -12.70 -0.84
N ARG A 15 7.03 -13.00 -1.98
CA ARG A 15 5.74 -12.40 -2.40
C ARG A 15 4.61 -12.71 -1.41
N ILE A 16 4.54 -13.93 -0.90
CA ILE A 16 3.58 -14.32 0.15
C ILE A 16 3.77 -13.49 1.42
N LYS A 17 5.01 -13.35 1.89
CA LYS A 17 5.33 -12.52 3.06
C LYS A 17 4.90 -11.07 2.86
N LEU A 18 5.09 -10.52 1.66
CA LEU A 18 4.63 -9.16 1.33
C LEU A 18 3.10 -9.03 1.37
N TRP A 19 2.34 -10.03 0.93
CA TRP A 19 0.88 -10.01 1.05
C TRP A 19 0.42 -10.04 2.51
N ARG A 20 1.02 -10.93 3.33
CA ARG A 20 0.75 -11.01 4.77
C ARG A 20 1.05 -9.71 5.48
N GLN A 21 2.23 -9.15 5.23
CA GLN A 21 2.66 -7.87 5.81
C GLN A 21 1.68 -6.75 5.44
N ARG A 22 1.26 -6.66 4.17
CA ARG A 22 0.35 -5.58 3.74
C ARG A 22 -1.05 -5.72 4.29
N LEU A 23 -1.54 -6.95 4.46
CA LEU A 23 -2.80 -7.20 5.14
C LEU A 23 -2.74 -6.68 6.59
N PHE A 24 -1.68 -7.05 7.31
CA PHE A 24 -1.44 -6.60 8.67
C PHE A 24 -1.34 -5.07 8.76
N GLU A 25 -0.52 -4.44 7.92
CA GLU A 25 -0.34 -2.97 7.87
C GLU A 25 -1.69 -2.25 7.66
N ALA A 26 -2.50 -2.73 6.70
CA ALA A 26 -3.77 -2.10 6.35
C ALA A 26 -4.85 -2.27 7.44
N GLU A 27 -4.96 -3.46 8.04
CA GLU A 27 -5.93 -3.73 9.10
C GLU A 27 -5.54 -3.02 10.40
N SER A 28 -4.26 -3.03 10.76
CA SER A 28 -3.75 -2.34 11.95
C SER A 28 -3.93 -0.84 11.84
N GLY A 29 -3.64 -0.25 10.67
CA GLY A 29 -3.82 1.18 10.48
C GLY A 29 -5.30 1.59 10.38
N LEU A 30 -6.20 0.74 9.88
CA LEU A 30 -7.64 1.02 10.02
C LEU A 30 -8.11 0.91 11.47
N THR A 31 -7.61 -0.07 12.24
CA THR A 31 -7.88 -0.17 13.69
C THR A 31 -7.44 1.11 14.40
N ARG A 32 -6.22 1.58 14.13
CA ARG A 32 -5.70 2.82 14.72
C ARG A 32 -6.56 4.02 14.34
N PHE A 33 -6.92 4.16 13.06
CA PHE A 33 -7.81 5.23 12.60
C PHE A 33 -9.15 5.18 13.35
N PHE A 34 -9.78 4.01 13.44
CA PHE A 34 -11.05 3.84 14.14
C PHE A 34 -10.99 4.26 15.62
N VAL A 35 -9.90 3.91 16.32
CA VAL A 35 -9.69 4.32 17.72
C VAL A 35 -9.51 5.83 17.83
N GLU A 36 -8.81 6.47 16.90
CA GLU A 36 -8.59 7.92 16.89
C GLU A 36 -9.86 8.71 16.57
N GLU A 37 -10.72 8.19 15.69
CA GLU A 37 -12.02 8.77 15.39
C GLU A 37 -12.98 8.75 16.58
N ASN A 38 -12.73 7.85 17.55
CA ASN A 38 -13.56 7.70 18.74
C ASN A 38 -15.06 7.58 18.39
N ALA A 39 -15.38 6.61 17.53
CA ALA A 39 -16.74 6.31 17.05
C ALA A 39 -17.29 5.01 17.70
N PRO A 40 -17.61 5.01 19.01
CA PRO A 40 -18.01 3.81 19.75
C PRO A 40 -19.30 3.18 19.21
N GLU A 41 -20.19 3.94 18.59
CA GLU A 41 -21.42 3.47 17.97
C GLU A 41 -21.19 2.51 16.80
N LEU A 42 -20.00 2.54 16.19
CA LEU A 42 -19.62 1.66 15.08
C LEU A 42 -18.86 0.41 15.52
N LEU A 43 -18.64 0.21 16.84
CA LEU A 43 -17.81 -0.87 17.36
C LEU A 43 -18.28 -2.26 16.91
N ASP A 44 -19.59 -2.54 17.00
CA ASP A 44 -20.14 -3.83 16.60
C ASP A 44 -19.95 -4.11 15.10
N GLU A 45 -20.08 -3.08 14.28
CA GLU A 45 -19.84 -3.21 12.85
C GLU A 45 -18.35 -3.39 12.55
N TRP A 46 -17.48 -2.66 13.24
CA TRP A 46 -16.05 -2.83 13.11
C TRP A 46 -15.61 -4.25 13.51
N ILE A 47 -16.17 -4.82 14.58
CA ILE A 47 -15.94 -6.22 14.97
C ILE A 47 -16.35 -7.18 13.85
N ARG A 48 -17.50 -6.97 13.21
CA ARG A 48 -17.95 -7.79 12.07
C ARG A 48 -17.01 -7.66 10.86
N VAL A 49 -16.51 -6.46 10.57
CA VAL A 49 -15.52 -6.22 9.51
C VAL A 49 -14.23 -6.99 9.82
N LYS A 50 -13.71 -6.90 11.06
CA LYS A 50 -12.54 -7.67 11.49
C LYS A 50 -12.75 -9.16 11.36
N ALA A 51 -13.89 -9.67 11.83
CA ALA A 51 -14.23 -11.09 11.66
C ALA A 51 -14.18 -11.50 10.19
N GLY A 52 -14.81 -10.74 9.29
CA GLY A 52 -14.80 -11.03 7.85
C GLY A 52 -13.43 -10.89 7.17
N ILE A 53 -12.51 -10.10 7.73
CA ILE A 53 -11.09 -10.03 7.29
C ILE A 53 -10.35 -11.33 7.65
N PHE A 54 -10.61 -11.88 8.85
CA PHE A 54 -9.84 -13.00 9.39
C PHE A 54 -10.45 -14.39 9.14
N GLU A 55 -11.75 -14.48 8.84
CA GLU A 55 -12.50 -15.74 8.68
C GLU A 55 -11.89 -16.70 7.66
N ASP A 56 -11.39 -16.18 6.54
CA ASP A 56 -10.91 -16.99 5.40
C ASP A 56 -9.41 -16.76 5.11
N LEU A 57 -8.59 -16.57 6.16
CA LEU A 57 -7.16 -16.49 5.95
C LEU A 57 -6.59 -17.83 5.43
N PRO A 58 -5.71 -17.81 4.40
CA PRO A 58 -5.13 -19.04 3.89
C PRO A 58 -4.21 -19.70 4.92
N ASN A 59 -4.35 -21.02 5.10
CA ASN A 59 -3.46 -21.80 5.97
C ASN A 59 -2.14 -22.21 5.30
N GLY A 60 -2.01 -22.03 3.99
CA GLY A 60 -0.85 -22.48 3.20
C GLY A 60 -0.01 -21.35 2.60
N ASP A 61 0.99 -21.74 1.82
CA ASP A 61 1.94 -20.85 1.13
C ASP A 61 1.61 -20.73 -0.37
N ILE A 62 0.31 -20.62 -0.70
CA ILE A 62 -0.15 -20.34 -2.06
C ILE A 62 -0.30 -18.82 -2.20
N GLU A 63 0.52 -18.21 -3.05
CA GLU A 63 0.54 -16.75 -3.24
C GLU A 63 -0.80 -16.17 -3.68
N SER A 64 -1.48 -16.83 -4.63
CA SER A 64 -2.77 -16.36 -5.15
C SER A 64 -3.86 -16.34 -4.08
N ASP A 65 -3.80 -17.21 -3.07
CA ASP A 65 -4.76 -17.20 -1.97
C ASP A 65 -4.50 -16.03 -1.01
N TRP A 66 -3.23 -15.74 -0.71
CA TRP A 66 -2.88 -14.56 0.09
C TRP A 66 -3.18 -13.25 -0.63
N GLN A 67 -2.94 -13.19 -1.94
CA GLN A 67 -3.36 -12.06 -2.77
C GLN A 67 -4.88 -11.85 -2.69
N ARG A 68 -5.67 -12.92 -2.86
CA ARG A 68 -7.13 -12.88 -2.78
C ARG A 68 -7.63 -12.43 -1.41
N ALA A 69 -7.06 -12.98 -0.34
CA ALA A 69 -7.38 -12.60 1.04
C ALA A 69 -7.10 -11.10 1.29
N PHE A 70 -5.95 -10.61 0.85
CA PHE A 70 -5.60 -9.18 0.93
C PHE A 70 -6.65 -8.30 0.23
N PHE A 71 -7.03 -8.63 -1.00
CA PHE A 71 -8.01 -7.80 -1.73
C PHE A 71 -9.41 -7.85 -1.14
N ARG A 72 -9.86 -9.02 -0.64
CA ARG A 72 -11.14 -9.12 0.08
C ARG A 72 -11.12 -8.26 1.34
N ALA A 73 -10.07 -8.36 2.14
CA ALA A 73 -9.90 -7.54 3.33
C ALA A 73 -9.89 -6.05 2.98
N GLN A 74 -9.14 -5.66 1.96
CA GLN A 74 -9.10 -4.28 1.49
C GLN A 74 -10.47 -3.76 1.06
N ALA A 75 -11.28 -4.57 0.36
CA ALA A 75 -12.64 -4.20 -0.02
C ALA A 75 -13.59 -4.08 1.19
N LEU A 76 -13.42 -4.91 2.23
CA LEU A 76 -14.16 -4.76 3.50
C LEU A 76 -13.80 -3.44 4.20
N MET A 77 -12.51 -3.14 4.30
CA MET A 77 -11.98 -1.91 4.90
C MET A 77 -12.41 -0.66 4.13
N GLU A 78 -12.27 -0.66 2.80
CA GLU A 78 -12.71 0.45 1.94
C GLU A 78 -14.21 0.71 2.08
N ARG A 79 -15.05 -0.34 2.11
CA ARG A 79 -16.51 -0.19 2.29
C ARG A 79 -16.86 0.39 3.65
N PHE A 80 -16.27 -0.12 4.73
CA PHE A 80 -16.51 0.40 6.07
C PHE A 80 -16.12 1.87 6.18
N LEU A 81 -14.91 2.22 5.71
CA LEU A 81 -14.43 3.60 5.74
C LEU A 81 -15.35 4.54 4.96
N VAL A 82 -15.69 4.19 3.72
CA VAL A 82 -16.50 5.06 2.87
C VAL A 82 -17.93 5.19 3.38
N ALA A 83 -18.53 4.11 3.89
CA ALA A 83 -19.91 4.13 4.38
C ALA A 83 -20.10 5.07 5.58
N HIS A 84 -19.12 5.13 6.48
CA HIS A 84 -19.24 5.86 7.75
C HIS A 84 -18.49 7.18 7.81
N PHE A 85 -17.39 7.29 7.06
CA PHE A 85 -16.50 8.44 7.11
C PHE A 85 -16.39 9.16 5.75
N GLY A 86 -16.82 8.54 4.66
CA GLY A 86 -16.79 9.13 3.31
C GLY A 86 -15.42 9.04 2.62
N HIS A 87 -15.38 9.43 1.35
CA HIS A 87 -14.18 9.32 0.50
C HIS A 87 -13.02 10.21 0.95
N ASP A 88 -13.31 11.39 1.52
CA ASP A 88 -12.30 12.37 1.91
C ASP A 88 -11.38 11.83 3.01
N ARG A 89 -11.90 10.93 3.85
CA ARG A 89 -11.18 10.34 4.99
C ARG A 89 -10.20 9.23 4.60
N MET A 90 -10.10 8.89 3.31
CA MET A 90 -9.05 7.99 2.81
C MET A 90 -7.63 8.49 3.04
N ALA A 91 -7.42 9.81 3.06
CA ALA A 91 -6.11 10.39 3.36
C ALA A 91 -5.68 10.10 4.80
N ASP A 92 -6.64 10.15 5.73
CA ASP A 92 -6.38 9.92 7.15
C ASP A 92 -6.12 8.44 7.43
N TRP A 93 -6.91 7.55 6.81
CA TRP A 93 -6.61 6.12 6.86
C TRP A 93 -5.25 5.79 6.24
N ALA A 94 -4.90 6.40 5.10
CA ALA A 94 -3.57 6.26 4.49
C ALA A 94 -2.45 6.71 5.45
N THR A 95 -2.65 7.81 6.16
CA THR A 95 -1.71 8.32 7.18
C THR A 95 -1.56 7.34 8.34
N SER A 96 -2.67 6.77 8.80
CA SER A 96 -2.66 5.76 9.88
C SER A 96 -1.94 4.47 9.45
N ASN A 97 -2.14 4.01 8.22
CA ASN A 97 -1.38 2.87 7.67
C ASN A 97 0.12 3.20 7.54
N ALA A 98 0.45 4.43 7.13
CA ALA A 98 1.84 4.87 7.03
C ALA A 98 2.55 4.93 8.38
N TYR A 99 1.83 5.28 9.45
CA TYR A 99 2.34 5.19 10.82
C TYR A 99 2.72 3.74 11.18
N VAL A 100 1.82 2.78 10.94
CA VAL A 100 2.10 1.35 11.21
C VAL A 100 3.27 0.86 10.37
N TYR A 101 3.31 1.20 9.09
CA TYR A 101 4.44 0.91 8.21
C TYR A 101 5.76 1.46 8.78
N ALA A 102 5.78 2.72 9.21
CA ALA A 102 6.98 3.34 9.76
C ALA A 102 7.45 2.66 11.04
N ALA A 103 6.52 2.27 11.92
CA ALA A 103 6.80 1.57 13.17
C ALA A 103 7.28 0.12 12.98
N THR A 104 6.91 -0.53 11.87
CA THR A 104 7.18 -1.96 11.63
C THR A 104 8.31 -2.22 10.63
N THR A 105 8.86 -1.16 10.03
CA THR A 105 9.94 -1.28 9.03
C THR A 105 11.13 -0.42 9.42
N THR A 106 12.27 -1.03 9.72
CA THR A 106 13.49 -0.33 10.16
C THR A 106 14.53 -0.15 9.05
N ASP A 107 14.39 -0.86 7.94
CA ASP A 107 15.48 -1.07 6.98
C ASP A 107 15.62 0.07 5.95
N SER A 108 14.85 1.15 6.11
CA SER A 108 14.82 2.27 5.17
C SER A 108 15.71 3.42 5.66
N THR A 109 16.98 3.41 5.24
CA THR A 109 18.02 4.35 5.70
C THR A 109 18.34 5.46 4.70
N CYS A 110 17.84 5.37 3.46
CA CYS A 110 18.11 6.32 2.37
C CYS A 110 17.00 6.29 1.30
N ALA A 111 17.00 7.26 0.37
CA ALA A 111 15.96 7.38 -0.66
C ALA A 111 15.85 6.12 -1.53
N GLN A 112 16.98 5.50 -1.89
CA GLN A 112 17.02 4.21 -2.60
C GLN A 112 16.25 3.12 -1.85
N SER A 113 16.52 2.92 -0.55
CA SER A 113 15.86 1.85 0.24
C SER A 113 14.34 2.06 0.39
N VAL A 114 13.89 3.31 0.45
CA VAL A 114 12.46 3.69 0.44
C VAL A 114 11.85 3.38 -0.94
N ALA A 115 12.54 3.76 -2.02
CA ALA A 115 12.10 3.47 -3.39
C ALA A 115 12.01 1.95 -3.63
N ASP A 116 13.02 1.18 -3.20
CA ASP A 116 13.06 -0.27 -3.35
C ASP A 116 11.90 -0.95 -2.62
N ARG A 117 11.50 -0.45 -1.45
CA ARG A 117 10.32 -0.97 -0.74
C ARG A 117 9.05 -0.78 -1.56
N PHE A 118 8.85 0.40 -2.16
CA PHE A 118 7.70 0.66 -3.01
C PHE A 118 7.74 -0.21 -4.29
N VAL A 119 8.90 -0.34 -4.92
CA VAL A 119 9.09 -1.24 -6.07
C VAL A 119 8.75 -2.69 -5.71
N ARG A 120 9.21 -3.20 -4.56
CA ARG A 120 8.85 -4.56 -4.10
C ARG A 120 7.34 -4.73 -3.93
N GLN A 121 6.63 -3.71 -3.45
CA GLN A 121 5.17 -3.76 -3.38
C GLN A 121 4.55 -3.83 -4.78
N LEU A 122 4.99 -2.96 -5.70
CA LEU A 122 4.49 -2.91 -7.07
C LEU A 122 4.77 -4.21 -7.85
N ALA A 123 5.93 -4.82 -7.63
CA ALA A 123 6.31 -6.11 -8.19
C ALA A 123 5.37 -7.24 -7.74
N ASN A 124 4.81 -7.16 -6.52
CA ASN A 124 3.81 -8.12 -6.04
C ASN A 124 2.52 -8.10 -6.88
N TYR A 125 2.26 -7.00 -7.60
CA TYR A 125 1.15 -6.86 -8.53
C TYR A 125 1.55 -7.09 -9.99
N ASP A 126 2.78 -7.54 -10.26
CA ASP A 126 3.33 -7.66 -11.61
C ASP A 126 3.39 -6.33 -12.37
N SER A 127 3.70 -5.24 -11.64
CA SER A 127 3.93 -3.92 -12.22
C SER A 127 5.31 -3.83 -12.86
N GLU A 128 5.44 -3.03 -13.91
CA GLU A 128 6.73 -2.75 -14.57
C GLU A 128 7.24 -1.38 -14.12
N THR A 129 8.42 -1.36 -13.50
CA THR A 129 8.98 -0.17 -12.85
C THR A 129 10.43 0.08 -13.26
N GLU A 130 10.80 1.35 -13.37
CA GLU A 130 12.17 1.82 -13.47
C GLU A 130 12.47 2.78 -12.33
N VAL A 131 13.67 2.68 -11.74
CA VAL A 131 14.10 3.54 -10.64
C VAL A 131 15.43 4.18 -10.96
N THR A 132 15.54 5.45 -10.65
CA THR A 132 16.80 6.18 -10.59
C THR A 132 16.86 6.85 -9.23
N ALA A 133 17.87 6.54 -8.42
CA ALA A 133 17.98 7.07 -7.08
C ALA A 133 19.43 7.24 -6.63
N ASP A 134 19.60 8.15 -5.67
CA ASP A 134 20.81 8.33 -4.88
C ASP A 134 20.45 8.27 -3.38
N LEU A 135 21.34 8.77 -2.51
CA LEU A 135 21.12 8.74 -1.06
C LEU A 135 19.97 9.66 -0.60
N SER A 136 19.75 10.77 -1.31
CA SER A 136 18.87 11.88 -0.91
C SER A 136 17.58 11.97 -1.73
N ALA A 137 17.59 11.44 -2.96
CA ALA A 137 16.46 11.53 -3.88
C ALA A 137 16.25 10.24 -4.67
N ALA A 138 15.00 9.99 -5.06
CA ALA A 138 14.64 8.91 -5.96
C ALA A 138 13.52 9.33 -6.91
N SER A 139 13.58 8.80 -8.14
CA SER A 139 12.55 8.88 -9.16
C SER A 139 12.12 7.47 -9.53
N ILE A 140 10.81 7.20 -9.49
CA ILE A 140 10.22 5.89 -9.75
C ILE A 140 9.21 6.05 -10.88
N SER A 141 9.44 5.35 -11.99
CA SER A 141 8.56 5.34 -13.16
C SER A 141 7.85 4.00 -13.24
N VAL A 142 6.54 3.98 -13.00
CA VAL A 142 5.68 2.81 -13.18
C VAL A 142 5.10 2.86 -14.59
N LYS A 143 5.65 2.06 -15.50
CA LYS A 143 5.20 1.99 -16.90
C LYS A 143 3.88 1.24 -17.03
N LYS A 144 3.72 0.19 -16.22
CA LYS A 144 2.52 -0.64 -16.16
C LYS A 144 2.12 -0.86 -14.71
N CYS A 145 0.96 -0.33 -14.31
CA CYS A 145 0.46 -0.49 -12.96
C CYS A 145 -0.38 -1.77 -12.82
N GLY A 146 0.19 -2.78 -12.17
CA GLY A 146 -0.50 -4.04 -11.91
C GLY A 146 -1.72 -3.90 -10.98
N ILE A 147 -1.68 -2.92 -10.06
CA ILE A 147 -2.81 -2.57 -9.18
C ILE A 147 -4.00 -2.08 -10.02
N TRP A 148 -3.74 -1.16 -10.95
CA TRP A 148 -4.73 -0.64 -11.88
C TRP A 148 -5.35 -1.79 -12.68
N GLN A 149 -4.52 -2.57 -13.36
CA GLN A 149 -4.97 -3.69 -14.20
C GLN A 149 -5.78 -4.72 -13.41
N TYR A 150 -5.35 -5.04 -12.19
CA TYR A 150 -6.10 -5.94 -11.33
C TYR A 150 -7.52 -5.41 -11.04
N ARG A 151 -7.63 -4.17 -10.58
CA ARG A 151 -8.92 -3.58 -10.21
C ARG A 151 -9.83 -3.33 -11.40
N GLU A 152 -9.30 -2.91 -12.55
CA GLU A 152 -10.09 -2.76 -13.78
C GLU A 152 -10.60 -4.10 -14.29
N ARG A 153 -9.80 -5.18 -14.21
CA ARG A 153 -10.27 -6.53 -14.53
C ARG A 153 -11.36 -7.00 -13.57
N ALA A 154 -11.27 -6.69 -12.28
CA ALA A 154 -12.30 -7.01 -11.32
C ALA A 154 -13.61 -6.25 -11.64
N ARG A 155 -13.52 -4.94 -11.94
CA ARG A 155 -14.66 -4.11 -12.35
C ARG A 155 -15.32 -4.64 -13.61
N ALA A 156 -14.53 -5.00 -14.63
CA ALA A 156 -15.03 -5.59 -15.87
C ALA A 156 -15.75 -6.92 -15.67
N ARG A 157 -15.49 -7.63 -14.56
CA ARG A 157 -16.17 -8.86 -14.15
C ARG A 157 -17.37 -8.61 -13.22
N GLY A 158 -17.78 -7.36 -13.03
CA GLY A 158 -18.92 -7.00 -12.18
C GLY A 158 -18.65 -7.04 -10.68
N VAL A 159 -17.37 -7.12 -10.25
CA VAL A 159 -17.03 -6.99 -8.83
C VAL A 159 -17.33 -5.56 -8.38
N PRO A 160 -18.14 -5.34 -7.34
CA PRO A 160 -18.36 -4.01 -6.79
C PRO A 160 -17.04 -3.43 -6.26
N ILE A 161 -16.64 -2.27 -6.79
CA ILE A 161 -15.45 -1.54 -6.36
C ILE A 161 -15.90 -0.25 -5.69
N THR A 162 -15.54 -0.05 -4.43
CA THR A 162 -15.90 1.13 -3.64
C THR A 162 -15.32 2.41 -4.24
N LEU A 163 -14.07 2.34 -4.73
CA LEU A 163 -13.35 3.51 -5.22
C LEU A 163 -13.67 3.77 -6.70
N ALA A 164 -13.81 5.05 -7.07
CA ALA A 164 -14.00 5.44 -8.47
C ALA A 164 -12.77 5.07 -9.31
N SER A 165 -11.58 5.17 -8.71
CA SER A 165 -10.30 4.85 -9.35
C SER A 165 -9.37 4.09 -8.41
N PRO A 166 -8.64 3.06 -8.90
CA PRO A 166 -7.53 2.45 -8.15
C PRO A 166 -6.51 3.46 -7.61
N CYS A 167 -6.29 4.57 -8.33
CA CYS A 167 -5.33 5.60 -7.96
C CYS A 167 -5.80 6.49 -6.81
N GLU A 168 -7.10 6.54 -6.51
CA GLU A 168 -7.72 7.42 -5.51
C GLU A 168 -7.13 7.21 -4.12
N TYR A 169 -6.89 5.94 -3.75
CA TYR A 169 -6.26 5.57 -2.49
C TYR A 169 -4.76 5.34 -2.64
N CYS A 170 -4.31 4.72 -3.74
CA CYS A 170 -2.89 4.37 -3.93
C CYS A 170 -1.98 5.61 -3.84
N THR A 171 -2.39 6.74 -4.42
CA THR A 171 -1.60 7.98 -4.39
C THR A 171 -1.47 8.53 -2.97
N LYS A 172 -2.58 8.57 -2.21
CA LYS A 172 -2.59 8.99 -0.80
C LYS A 172 -1.72 8.09 0.06
N ALA A 173 -1.89 6.77 -0.07
CA ALA A 173 -1.12 5.77 0.67
C ALA A 173 0.38 5.84 0.38
N THR A 174 0.78 5.95 -0.90
CA THR A 174 2.20 6.06 -1.27
C THR A 174 2.81 7.35 -0.75
N ALA A 175 2.14 8.50 -0.91
CA ALA A 175 2.62 9.77 -0.39
C ALA A 175 2.77 9.76 1.15
N ALA A 176 1.80 9.20 1.86
CA ALA A 176 1.85 9.06 3.31
C ALA A 176 3.01 8.17 3.77
N ASN A 177 3.25 7.04 3.09
CA ASN A 177 4.38 6.15 3.38
C ASN A 177 5.73 6.86 3.20
N PHE A 178 5.90 7.63 2.13
CA PHE A 178 7.12 8.41 1.91
C PHE A 178 7.31 9.48 2.99
N SER A 179 6.24 10.20 3.33
CA SER A 179 6.25 11.20 4.40
C SER A 179 6.60 10.60 5.76
N ALA A 180 6.08 9.42 6.09
CA ALA A 180 6.37 8.72 7.34
C ALA A 180 7.83 8.25 7.45
N LYS A 181 8.58 8.29 6.33
CA LYS A 181 10.04 8.06 6.28
C LYS A 181 10.85 9.35 6.12
N GLY A 182 10.24 10.52 6.26
CA GLY A 182 10.91 11.82 6.18
C GLY A 182 11.12 12.36 4.76
N TYR A 183 10.40 11.84 3.77
CA TYR A 183 10.53 12.26 2.38
C TYR A 183 9.31 13.06 1.92
N THR A 184 9.56 14.20 1.29
CA THR A 184 8.55 14.90 0.49
C THR A 184 8.46 14.23 -0.88
N SER A 185 7.26 14.11 -1.44
CA SER A 185 7.05 13.47 -2.72
C SER A 185 6.04 14.19 -3.61
N THR A 186 6.20 14.01 -4.92
CA THR A 186 5.23 14.40 -5.94
C THR A 186 4.97 13.23 -6.87
N TYR A 187 3.81 13.25 -7.52
CA TYR A 187 3.49 12.23 -8.51
C TYR A 187 2.73 12.81 -9.71
N GLU A 188 2.84 12.09 -10.82
CA GLU A 188 2.06 12.31 -12.03
C GLU A 188 1.45 10.97 -12.47
N LEU A 189 0.17 10.98 -12.84
CA LEU A 189 -0.49 9.81 -13.43
C LEU A 189 -0.29 9.85 -14.95
N THR A 190 0.23 8.77 -15.52
CA THR A 190 0.39 8.68 -16.98
C THR A 190 -0.84 8.06 -17.61
N SER A 191 -1.26 8.58 -18.76
CA SER A 191 -2.32 7.99 -19.60
C SER A 191 -1.69 7.10 -20.69
N GLU A 192 -2.38 6.01 -21.05
CA GLU A 192 -2.06 5.03 -22.12
C GLU A 192 -0.87 4.07 -21.92
N PRO A 193 -0.94 2.82 -22.45
CA PRO A 193 -2.11 1.95 -22.55
C PRO A 193 -2.35 1.13 -21.26
N SER A 194 -1.34 1.01 -20.39
CA SER A 194 -1.41 0.25 -19.14
C SER A 194 -1.78 1.06 -17.91
N ARG A 195 -1.84 2.40 -18.05
CA ARG A 195 -1.93 3.42 -16.99
C ARG A 195 -0.82 3.27 -15.94
N GLY A 196 0.00 4.30 -15.81
CA GLY A 196 1.18 4.30 -14.95
C GLY A 196 1.19 5.48 -13.99
N CYS A 197 2.31 5.64 -13.29
CA CYS A 197 2.58 6.82 -12.51
C CYS A 197 4.09 7.06 -12.41
N ARG A 198 4.47 8.33 -12.31
CA ARG A 198 5.84 8.75 -11.99
C ARG A 198 5.82 9.35 -10.60
N TRP A 199 6.76 8.93 -9.76
CA TRP A 199 6.98 9.49 -8.44
C TRP A 199 8.36 10.12 -8.36
N THR A 200 8.45 11.24 -7.67
CA THR A 200 9.73 11.74 -7.18
C THR A 200 9.65 11.87 -5.67
N LEU A 201 10.70 11.46 -4.96
CA LEU A 201 10.86 11.66 -3.53
C LEU A 201 12.22 12.29 -3.25
N ARG A 202 12.26 13.18 -2.26
CA ARG A 202 13.47 13.87 -1.79
C ARG A 202 13.41 13.97 -0.27
N THR A 203 14.55 13.92 0.40
CA THR A 203 14.64 14.24 1.82
C THR A 203 13.96 15.59 2.03
N GLY A 204 12.98 15.66 2.93
CA GLY A 204 12.43 16.96 3.31
C GLY A 204 13.59 17.82 3.81
N SER A 205 13.73 19.05 3.31
CA SER A 205 14.68 20.00 3.90
C SER A 205 14.47 19.97 5.41
N GLU A 206 15.55 19.78 6.17
CA GLU A 206 15.52 19.88 7.63
C GLU A 206 14.68 21.10 7.97
N VAL A 207 13.64 20.89 8.79
CA VAL A 207 13.01 22.00 9.48
C VAL A 207 14.15 22.63 10.27
N ALA A 208 14.67 23.76 9.77
CA ALA A 208 15.69 24.54 10.41
C ALA A 208 15.28 24.65 11.88
N THR A 209 16.07 24.06 12.76
CA THR A 209 15.93 24.20 14.20
C THR A 209 15.86 25.69 14.49
N ALA A 210 14.65 26.16 14.80
CA ALA A 210 14.46 27.50 15.31
C ALA A 210 15.16 27.55 16.67
N GLU A 211 16.39 28.06 16.68
CA GLU A 211 17.02 28.58 17.87
C GLU A 211 16.05 29.57 18.51
N LYS A 212 15.62 29.25 19.72
CA LYS A 212 14.81 30.12 20.56
C LYS A 212 15.78 31.05 21.30
N PRO A 213 15.51 32.37 21.35
CA PRO A 213 16.34 33.32 22.07
C PRO A 213 16.36 33.06 23.58
#